data_AF-A0A8E0VJU6-F1
#
_entry.id   AF-A0A8E0VJU6-F1
#
_cell.length_a   1.000
_cell.length_b   1.000
_cell.length_c   1.000
_cell.angle_alpha   90.00
_cell.angle_beta   90.00
_cell.angle_gamma   90.00
#
_symmetry.space_group_name_H-M   'P 1'
#
loop_
_entity.id
_entity.type
_entity.pdbx_description
1 polymer ?
#
loop_
_entity_poly.entity_id
_entity_poly.type
_entity_poly.pdbx_seq_one_letter_code
_entity_poly.pdbx_strand_id
1 'polypeptide(L)'
;MRTFIRNIKTIVNILTPGQKFKFDDADKIEITTSGSGSRLAILTQEGNIVDFGEEECILRKKKATDKVIDCKGGCVIPGFVDAHTHPVWAGDRLHEFTLKNEILGVFDLEQSQRILEAGKNIGLEVNFHADELSPLGGAELAGRLKARAASHLEEASPAGVAAMAASGTAAILLPTTAHLLRLRPPPARAILQAGVPVALGTDFNPNAFCLSMPIVMYLACTMLAMTPEEALVASTINAAYSLNMSDRVGAITVGRQADLVVLDCDR
;
A
#
# COMPACT_ATOMS: atom_id res chain seq x y z
N MET A 1 -24.50 8.60 11.29
CA MET A 1 -23.76 8.54 12.57
C MET A 1 -22.51 9.41 12.48
N ARG A 2 -22.33 10.33 13.42
CA ARG A 2 -21.17 11.23 13.52
C ARG A 2 -20.28 10.81 14.69
N THR A 3 -19.02 10.48 14.41
CA THR A 3 -18.05 10.08 15.43
C THR A 3 -16.97 11.15 15.58
N PHE A 4 -16.66 11.52 16.82
CA PHE A 4 -15.60 12.45 17.16
C PHE A 4 -14.46 11.72 17.84
N ILE A 5 -13.33 11.63 17.14
CA ILE A 5 -12.10 10.99 17.60
C ILE A 5 -11.22 12.11 18.14
N ARG A 6 -10.98 12.13 19.46
CA ARG A 6 -10.41 13.28 20.17
C ARG A 6 -9.16 12.94 20.96
N ASN A 7 -8.53 13.96 21.54
CA ASN A 7 -7.35 13.81 22.38
C ASN A 7 -6.22 13.08 21.63
N ILE A 8 -6.02 13.43 20.36
CA ILE A 8 -4.93 12.91 19.53
C ILE A 8 -3.71 13.81 19.76
N LYS A 9 -2.53 13.22 19.94
CA LYS A 9 -1.27 13.97 20.06
C LYS A 9 -0.64 14.22 18.70
N THR A 10 -0.65 13.20 17.85
CA THR A 10 -0.03 13.25 16.52
C THR A 10 -0.96 12.63 15.48
N ILE A 11 -1.12 13.31 14.35
CA ILE A 11 -1.74 12.77 13.14
C ILE A 11 -0.63 12.65 12.10
N VAL A 12 -0.39 11.43 11.62
CA VAL A 12 0.53 11.18 10.50
C VAL A 12 -0.31 11.14 9.23
N ASN A 13 -0.32 12.24 8.48
CA ASN A 13 -0.99 12.33 7.20
C ASN A 13 -0.01 12.02 6.07
N ILE A 14 -0.47 11.40 4.99
CA ILE A 14 0.40 10.84 3.93
C ILE A 14 0.22 11.62 2.61
N LEU A 15 -0.72 12.57 2.55
CA LEU A 15 -1.08 13.24 1.31
C LEU A 15 -1.38 14.72 1.46
N THR A 16 -0.96 15.45 0.42
CA THR A 16 -1.45 16.78 0.09
C THR A 16 -2.80 16.65 -0.65
N PRO A 17 -3.77 17.56 -0.45
CA PRO A 17 -5.04 17.51 -1.18
C PRO A 17 -4.84 17.41 -2.71
N GLY A 18 -5.53 16.47 -3.35
CA GLY A 18 -5.50 16.25 -4.81
C GLY A 18 -4.44 15.25 -5.31
N GLN A 19 -3.49 14.81 -4.46
CA GLN A 19 -2.58 13.73 -4.83
C GLN A 19 -3.19 12.35 -4.56
N LYS A 20 -3.01 11.44 -5.52
CA LYS A 20 -3.54 10.06 -5.46
C LYS A 20 -2.53 9.02 -4.99
N PHE A 21 -1.25 9.37 -4.96
CA PHE A 21 -0.12 8.52 -4.56
C PHE A 21 1.16 9.38 -4.46
N LYS A 22 2.27 8.81 -3.94
CA LYS A 22 3.56 9.51 -3.71
C LYS A 22 4.75 8.75 -4.32
N PHE A 23 5.77 9.48 -4.79
CA PHE A 23 6.94 8.94 -5.48
C PHE A 23 8.28 9.07 -4.71
N ASP A 24 8.57 10.23 -4.10
CA ASP A 24 9.92 10.59 -3.59
C ASP A 24 9.96 10.93 -2.10
N ASP A 25 11.17 11.05 -1.52
CA ASP A 25 11.45 11.33 -0.10
C ASP A 25 10.98 12.70 0.43
N ALA A 26 10.91 13.74 -0.40
CA ALA A 26 10.63 15.10 0.05
C ALA A 26 9.14 15.33 0.38
N ASP A 27 8.25 14.52 -0.20
CA ASP A 27 6.79 14.69 -0.13
C ASP A 27 6.06 13.55 0.61
N LYS A 28 6.74 12.61 1.26
CA LYS A 28 6.13 11.33 1.69
C LYS A 28 5.03 11.47 2.75
N ILE A 29 5.26 12.27 3.78
CA ILE A 29 4.40 12.33 4.96
C ILE A 29 4.35 13.75 5.52
N GLU A 30 3.16 14.20 5.88
CA GLU A 30 2.90 15.37 6.70
C GLU A 30 2.56 14.94 8.13
N ILE A 31 3.42 15.26 9.10
CA ILE A 31 3.16 14.96 10.51
C ILE A 31 2.61 16.23 11.18
N THR A 32 1.34 16.17 11.60
CA THR A 32 0.74 17.21 12.44
C THR A 32 0.83 16.78 13.91
N THR A 33 1.53 17.55 14.73
CA THR A 33 1.65 17.32 16.17
C THR A 33 0.96 18.44 16.93
N SER A 34 0.19 18.09 17.97
CA SER A 34 -0.50 19.07 18.82
C SER A 34 0.49 20.01 19.52
N GLY A 35 0.14 21.29 19.61
CA GLY A 35 0.89 22.28 20.39
C GLY A 35 0.84 22.06 21.91
N SER A 36 1.64 22.82 22.67
CA SER A 36 1.63 22.76 24.13
C SER A 36 0.25 23.14 24.68
N GLY A 37 -0.41 22.20 25.36
CA GLY A 37 -1.75 22.39 25.91
C GLY A 37 -2.91 22.20 24.92
N SER A 38 -2.64 21.92 23.63
CA SER A 38 -3.68 21.61 22.64
C SER A 38 -3.73 20.11 22.32
N ARG A 39 -4.76 19.71 21.59
CA ARG A 39 -4.97 18.34 21.09
C ARG A 39 -5.54 18.38 19.70
N LEU A 40 -5.28 17.34 18.93
CA LEU A 40 -5.87 17.12 17.63
C LEU A 40 -7.13 16.25 17.75
N ALA A 41 -8.00 16.37 16.77
CA ALA A 41 -9.18 15.54 16.62
C ALA A 41 -9.50 15.27 15.14
N ILE A 42 -10.26 14.21 14.92
CA ILE A 42 -10.84 13.84 13.62
C ILE A 42 -12.35 13.73 13.80
N LEU A 43 -13.10 14.44 12.96
CA LEU A 43 -14.55 14.32 12.89
C LEU A 43 -14.94 13.49 11.67
N THR A 44 -15.82 12.53 11.89
CA THR A 44 -16.35 11.66 10.85
C THR A 44 -17.86 11.74 10.77
N GLN A 45 -18.42 11.56 9.58
CA GLN A 45 -19.86 11.44 9.34
C GLN A 45 -20.10 10.29 8.37
N GLU A 46 -20.92 9.33 8.78
CA GLU A 46 -21.28 8.16 7.95
C GLU A 46 -20.05 7.39 7.45
N GLY A 47 -19.04 7.26 8.33
CA GLY A 47 -17.80 6.56 8.03
C GLY A 47 -16.78 7.37 7.24
N ASN A 48 -17.08 8.60 6.83
CA ASN A 48 -16.15 9.47 6.08
C ASN A 48 -15.59 10.59 6.96
N ILE A 49 -14.35 10.97 6.73
CA ILE A 49 -13.68 12.11 7.38
C ILE A 49 -14.31 13.40 6.85
N VAL A 50 -14.76 14.27 7.76
CA VAL A 50 -15.38 15.57 7.41
C VAL A 50 -14.61 16.77 7.96
N ASP A 51 -13.72 16.58 8.93
CA ASP A 51 -12.80 17.59 9.45
C ASP A 51 -11.67 16.90 10.24
N PHE A 52 -10.49 17.49 10.28
CA PHE A 52 -9.38 17.06 11.15
C PHE A 52 -8.43 18.23 11.44
N GLY A 53 -7.75 18.18 12.58
CA GLY A 53 -6.85 19.25 13.03
C GLY A 53 -7.04 19.56 14.50
N GLU A 54 -6.78 20.81 14.91
CA GLU A 54 -6.92 21.25 16.31
C GLU A 54 -8.35 21.01 16.84
N GLU A 55 -8.43 20.34 17.98
CA GLU A 55 -9.68 19.89 18.61
C GLU A 55 -10.61 21.08 18.89
N GLU A 56 -10.08 22.19 19.40
CA GLU A 56 -10.85 23.40 19.67
C GLU A 56 -11.46 23.99 18.40
N CYS A 57 -10.74 23.98 17.28
CA CYS A 57 -11.23 24.50 16.01
C CYS A 57 -12.42 23.68 15.50
N ILE A 58 -12.39 22.35 15.68
CA ILE A 58 -13.48 21.46 15.29
C ILE A 58 -14.69 21.66 16.22
N LEU A 59 -14.46 21.77 17.54
CA LEU A 59 -15.52 21.99 18.53
C LEU A 59 -16.25 23.33 18.34
N ARG A 60 -15.53 24.40 17.99
CA ARG A 60 -16.13 25.73 17.70
C ARG A 60 -17.11 25.70 16.54
N LYS A 61 -16.91 24.80 15.56
CA LYS A 61 -17.83 24.61 14.42
C LYS A 61 -19.13 23.88 14.80
N LYS A 62 -19.35 23.59 16.10
CA LYS A 62 -20.57 23.04 16.73
C LYS A 62 -21.31 22.01 15.87
N LYS A 63 -20.86 20.76 15.95
CA LYS A 63 -21.58 19.61 15.41
C LYS A 63 -21.92 18.67 16.58
N ALA A 64 -23.20 18.43 16.85
CA ALA A 64 -23.62 17.39 17.79
C ALA A 64 -23.04 16.05 17.31
N THR A 65 -22.40 15.29 18.20
CA THR A 65 -21.73 14.02 17.91
C THR A 65 -22.53 12.87 18.52
N ASP A 66 -22.68 11.78 17.78
CA ASP A 66 -23.40 10.59 18.25
C ASP A 66 -22.48 9.67 19.06
N LYS A 67 -21.18 9.71 18.75
CA LYS A 67 -20.15 8.85 19.36
C LYS A 67 -18.86 9.64 19.59
N VAL A 68 -18.17 9.35 20.70
CA VAL A 68 -16.85 9.90 21.01
C VAL A 68 -15.85 8.75 21.20
N ILE A 69 -14.66 8.88 20.63
CA ILE A 69 -13.53 7.97 20.81
C ILE A 69 -12.36 8.81 21.35
N ASP A 70 -11.82 8.43 22.50
CA ASP A 70 -10.68 9.11 23.12
C ASP A 70 -9.39 8.35 22.81
N CYS A 71 -8.45 9.00 22.11
CA CYS A 71 -7.16 8.42 21.73
C CYS A 71 -6.10 8.47 22.84
N LYS A 72 -6.42 9.06 24.01
CA LYS A 72 -5.54 9.14 25.19
C LYS A 72 -4.16 9.75 24.93
N GLY A 73 -4.06 10.65 23.96
CA GLY A 73 -2.78 11.24 23.53
C GLY A 73 -1.96 10.35 22.60
N GLY A 74 -2.56 9.33 22.00
CA GLY A 74 -1.91 8.47 21.02
C GLY A 74 -1.69 9.13 19.65
N CYS A 75 -1.01 8.38 18.79
CA CYS A 75 -0.75 8.74 17.39
C CYS A 75 -1.82 8.10 16.49
N VAL A 76 -2.33 8.85 15.51
CA VAL A 76 -3.30 8.34 14.53
C VAL A 76 -2.66 8.34 13.15
N ILE A 77 -2.74 7.18 12.49
CA ILE A 77 -2.27 6.96 11.12
C ILE A 77 -3.44 6.44 10.26
N PRO A 78 -3.36 6.51 8.91
CA PRO A 78 -4.31 5.83 8.05
C PRO A 78 -4.31 4.33 8.31
N GLY A 79 -5.46 3.69 8.12
CA GLY A 79 -5.55 2.23 8.08
C GLY A 79 -4.60 1.66 7.03
N PHE A 80 -3.91 0.58 7.40
CA PHE A 80 -3.08 -0.15 6.44
C PHE A 80 -3.94 -0.72 5.31
N VAL A 81 -3.39 -0.72 4.11
CA VAL A 81 -3.94 -1.39 2.94
C VAL A 81 -2.95 -2.48 2.55
N ASP A 82 -3.43 -3.72 2.57
CA ASP A 82 -2.65 -4.85 2.08
C ASP A 82 -2.89 -4.98 0.56
N ALA A 83 -1.88 -4.63 -0.24
CA ALA A 83 -2.02 -4.54 -1.68
C ALA A 83 -2.16 -5.90 -2.38
N HIS A 84 -1.83 -7.02 -1.71
CA HIS A 84 -1.76 -8.31 -2.37
C HIS A 84 -1.88 -9.48 -1.39
N THR A 85 -2.94 -10.26 -1.53
CA THR A 85 -3.22 -11.45 -0.72
C THR A 85 -3.90 -12.53 -1.56
N HIS A 86 -3.81 -13.79 -1.11
CA HIS A 86 -4.55 -14.93 -1.65
C HIS A 86 -5.40 -15.56 -0.53
N PRO A 87 -6.45 -14.87 -0.05
CA PRO A 87 -7.14 -15.23 1.19
C PRO A 87 -8.00 -16.51 1.07
N VAL A 88 -8.21 -17.01 -0.16
CA VAL A 88 -9.02 -18.21 -0.43
C VAL A 88 -8.11 -19.32 -0.94
N TRP A 89 -7.96 -20.38 -0.15
CA TRP A 89 -7.25 -21.60 -0.53
C TRP A 89 -7.84 -22.83 0.15
N ALA A 90 -7.45 -24.02 -0.32
CA ALA A 90 -7.72 -25.30 0.32
C ALA A 90 -6.45 -26.16 0.28
N GLY A 91 -6.19 -26.91 1.36
CA GLY A 91 -4.99 -27.75 1.45
C GLY A 91 -3.68 -26.95 1.50
N ASP A 92 -2.59 -27.59 1.06
CA ASP A 92 -1.28 -26.97 0.89
C ASP A 92 -0.97 -26.67 -0.59
N ARG A 93 0.10 -25.90 -0.83
CA ARG A 93 0.58 -25.53 -2.17
C ARG A 93 2.00 -26.05 -2.43
N LEU A 94 2.41 -27.14 -1.78
CA LEU A 94 3.79 -27.65 -1.91
C LEU A 94 4.11 -28.06 -3.36
N HIS A 95 3.13 -28.61 -4.09
CA HIS A 95 3.30 -28.99 -5.49
C HIS A 95 3.55 -27.79 -6.42
N GLU A 96 2.99 -26.61 -6.12
CA GLU A 96 3.19 -25.39 -6.93
C GLU A 96 4.67 -24.95 -6.91
N PHE A 97 5.41 -25.22 -5.83
CA PHE A 97 6.85 -24.95 -5.80
C PHE A 97 7.63 -25.80 -6.81
N THR A 98 7.26 -27.06 -6.99
CA THR A 98 7.92 -27.92 -7.97
C THR A 98 7.67 -27.41 -9.39
N LEU A 99 6.42 -27.04 -9.70
CA LEU A 99 6.05 -26.48 -11.01
C LEU A 99 6.75 -25.15 -11.31
N LYS A 100 6.78 -24.24 -10.33
CA LYS A 100 7.45 -22.94 -10.45
C LYS A 100 8.95 -23.07 -10.74
N ASN A 101 9.64 -24.04 -10.14
CA ASN A 101 11.08 -24.25 -10.34
C ASN A 101 11.43 -24.86 -11.71
N GLU A 102 10.50 -25.56 -12.35
CA GLU A 102 10.74 -26.19 -13.65
C GLU A 102 10.30 -25.31 -14.84
N ILE A 103 9.73 -24.11 -14.59
CA ILE A 103 9.04 -23.25 -15.60
C ILE A 103 7.92 -24.01 -16.34
N LEU A 104 7.60 -25.22 -15.89
CA LEU A 104 6.54 -26.07 -16.40
C LEU A 104 5.26 -25.72 -15.63
N GLY A 105 4.38 -24.92 -16.23
CA GLY A 105 2.96 -24.92 -15.85
C GLY A 105 2.35 -23.63 -15.29
N VAL A 106 2.80 -22.44 -15.68
CA VAL A 106 2.06 -21.19 -15.38
C VAL A 106 1.54 -20.55 -16.69
N PHE A 107 2.13 -19.46 -17.15
CA PHE A 107 1.85 -18.85 -18.46
C PHE A 107 3.13 -18.18 -18.96
N ASP A 108 3.43 -18.31 -20.25
CA ASP A 108 4.51 -17.53 -20.87
C ASP A 108 4.07 -16.06 -21.09
N LEU A 109 4.99 -15.23 -21.59
CA LEU A 109 4.74 -13.80 -21.78
C LEU A 109 3.65 -13.52 -22.84
N GLU A 110 3.57 -14.33 -23.91
CA GLU A 110 2.58 -14.18 -24.97
C GLU A 110 1.18 -14.56 -24.46
N GLN A 111 1.08 -15.68 -23.77
CA GLN A 111 -0.14 -16.14 -23.10
C GLN A 111 -0.62 -15.12 -22.07
N SER A 112 0.29 -14.63 -21.23
CA SER A 112 0.01 -13.59 -20.24
C SER A 112 -0.54 -12.34 -20.92
N GLN A 113 0.13 -11.84 -21.98
CA GLN A 113 -0.35 -10.68 -22.71
C GLN A 113 -1.77 -10.87 -23.26
N ARG A 114 -2.04 -12.02 -23.90
CA ARG A 114 -3.38 -12.33 -24.46
C ARG A 114 -4.47 -12.33 -23.39
N ILE A 115 -4.20 -12.92 -22.22
CA ILE A 115 -5.17 -12.98 -21.11
C ILE A 115 -5.42 -11.57 -20.54
N LEU A 116 -4.35 -10.82 -20.28
CA LEU A 116 -4.45 -9.48 -19.69
C LEU A 116 -5.14 -8.48 -20.64
N GLU A 117 -4.87 -8.55 -21.94
CA GLU A 117 -5.56 -7.75 -22.95
C GLU A 117 -7.04 -8.11 -23.05
N ALA A 118 -7.39 -9.40 -22.99
CA ALA A 118 -8.78 -9.85 -22.98
C ALA A 118 -9.54 -9.31 -21.75
N GLY A 119 -8.93 -9.35 -20.56
CA GLY A 119 -9.50 -8.76 -19.34
C GLY A 119 -9.70 -7.25 -19.48
N LYS A 120 -8.72 -6.54 -20.05
CA LYS A 120 -8.81 -5.10 -20.30
C LYS A 120 -9.93 -4.76 -21.28
N ASN A 121 -10.13 -5.57 -22.33
CA ASN A 121 -11.19 -5.37 -23.33
C ASN A 121 -12.60 -5.49 -22.74
N ILE A 122 -12.78 -6.16 -21.59
CA ILE A 122 -14.06 -6.24 -20.88
C ILE A 122 -14.15 -5.29 -19.67
N GLY A 123 -13.19 -4.36 -19.54
CA GLY A 123 -13.21 -3.32 -18.51
C GLY A 123 -12.55 -3.70 -17.18
N LEU A 124 -11.77 -4.77 -17.13
CA LEU A 124 -10.97 -5.10 -15.94
C LEU A 124 -9.65 -4.32 -15.93
N GLU A 125 -9.19 -3.98 -14.73
CA GLU A 125 -7.85 -3.44 -14.49
C GLU A 125 -6.81 -4.57 -14.49
N VAL A 126 -5.66 -4.33 -15.10
CA VAL A 126 -4.59 -5.33 -15.21
C VAL A 126 -3.74 -5.32 -13.93
N ASN A 127 -3.73 -6.43 -13.19
CA ASN A 127 -2.86 -6.67 -12.05
C ASN A 127 -2.41 -8.15 -12.07
N PHE A 128 -1.10 -8.41 -11.96
CA PHE A 128 -0.54 -9.75 -12.09
C PHE A 128 0.83 -9.88 -11.43
N HIS A 129 1.30 -11.12 -11.25
CA HIS A 129 2.64 -11.42 -10.76
C HIS A 129 3.66 -11.30 -11.90
N ALA A 130 4.76 -10.60 -11.66
CA ALA A 130 5.81 -10.37 -12.65
C ALA A 130 7.19 -10.66 -12.06
N ASP A 131 8.02 -11.37 -12.83
CA ASP A 131 9.45 -11.55 -12.59
C ASP A 131 9.84 -12.03 -11.17
N GLU A 132 9.01 -12.88 -10.54
CA GLU A 132 9.22 -13.41 -9.17
C GLU A 132 10.44 -14.33 -9.06
N LEU A 133 10.59 -15.25 -10.01
CA LEU A 133 11.62 -16.30 -9.96
C LEU A 133 12.56 -16.28 -11.17
N SER A 134 12.17 -15.57 -12.23
CA SER A 134 12.89 -15.53 -13.50
C SER A 134 12.60 -14.23 -14.24
N PRO A 135 13.57 -13.65 -14.96
CA PRO A 135 13.41 -12.39 -15.69
C PRO A 135 12.66 -12.62 -17.01
N LEU A 136 11.34 -12.81 -16.95
CA LEU A 136 10.51 -13.12 -18.11
C LEU A 136 10.07 -11.88 -18.91
N GLY A 137 10.31 -10.68 -18.37
CA GLY A 137 9.91 -9.42 -18.97
C GLY A 137 8.50 -8.98 -18.55
N GLY A 138 8.06 -9.44 -17.37
CA GLY A 138 6.75 -9.11 -16.81
C GLY A 138 6.61 -7.63 -16.49
N ALA A 139 7.66 -6.99 -15.93
CA ALA A 139 7.68 -5.55 -15.65
C ALA A 139 7.54 -4.71 -16.93
N GLU A 140 8.21 -5.10 -18.03
CA GLU A 140 8.08 -4.48 -19.34
C GLU A 140 6.66 -4.63 -19.90
N LEU A 141 6.06 -5.81 -19.77
CA LEU A 141 4.68 -6.05 -20.17
C LEU A 141 3.70 -5.20 -19.35
N ALA A 142 3.93 -5.09 -18.03
CA ALA A 142 3.12 -4.26 -17.15
C ALA A 142 3.14 -2.79 -17.60
N GLY A 143 4.33 -2.26 -17.88
CA GLY A 143 4.49 -0.92 -18.44
C GLY A 143 3.79 -0.74 -19.80
N ARG A 144 3.98 -1.69 -20.72
CA ARG A 144 3.38 -1.68 -22.07
C ARG A 144 1.85 -1.68 -22.03
N LEU A 145 1.26 -2.52 -21.17
CA LEU A 145 -0.19 -2.63 -21.02
C LEU A 145 -0.79 -1.50 -20.17
N LYS A 146 0.04 -0.64 -19.57
CA LYS A 146 -0.37 0.34 -18.55
C LYS A 146 -1.16 -0.37 -17.44
N ALA A 147 -0.55 -1.41 -16.90
CA ALA A 147 -1.14 -2.18 -15.82
C ALA A 147 -1.43 -1.28 -14.62
N ARG A 148 -2.44 -1.66 -13.83
CA ARG A 148 -2.68 -1.02 -12.54
C ARG A 148 -1.52 -1.29 -11.60
N ALA A 149 -1.09 -2.54 -11.54
CA ALA A 149 0.01 -2.97 -10.70
C ALA A 149 0.70 -4.23 -11.26
N ALA A 150 1.94 -4.45 -10.82
CA ALA A 150 2.65 -5.71 -10.95
C ALA A 150 3.29 -6.08 -9.61
N SER A 151 3.12 -7.33 -9.18
CA SER A 151 3.61 -7.84 -7.89
C SER A 151 4.91 -8.62 -8.04
N HIS A 152 5.65 -8.80 -6.94
CA HIS A 152 6.94 -9.51 -6.83
C HIS A 152 8.13 -8.67 -7.30
N LEU A 153 8.52 -8.79 -8.57
CA LEU A 153 9.56 -8.01 -9.24
C LEU A 153 11.02 -8.29 -8.78
N GLU A 154 11.28 -9.45 -8.17
CA GLU A 154 12.62 -9.88 -7.72
C GLU A 154 13.66 -9.81 -8.84
N GLU A 155 13.28 -10.26 -10.04
CA GLU A 155 14.12 -10.32 -11.23
C GLU A 155 13.74 -9.25 -12.29
N ALA A 156 13.06 -8.18 -11.88
CA ALA A 156 12.68 -7.09 -12.78
C ALA A 156 13.90 -6.37 -13.38
N SER A 157 13.88 -6.19 -14.70
CA SER A 157 14.97 -5.54 -15.42
C SER A 157 14.93 -4.00 -15.27
N PRO A 158 16.06 -3.28 -15.46
CA PRO A 158 16.05 -1.82 -15.52
C PRO A 158 15.11 -1.25 -16.59
N ALA A 159 14.94 -1.95 -17.72
CA ALA A 159 14.01 -1.54 -18.77
C ALA A 159 12.55 -1.71 -18.34
N GLY A 160 12.25 -2.79 -17.62
CA GLY A 160 10.95 -3.04 -17.01
C GLY A 160 10.59 -1.98 -15.98
N VAL A 161 11.52 -1.66 -15.07
CA VAL A 161 11.34 -0.59 -14.08
C VAL A 161 11.06 0.77 -14.76
N ALA A 162 11.82 1.11 -15.80
CA ALA A 162 11.60 2.34 -16.56
C ALA A 162 10.22 2.37 -17.25
N ALA A 163 9.76 1.24 -17.80
CA ALA A 163 8.45 1.12 -18.44
C ALA A 163 7.30 1.26 -17.42
N MET A 164 7.46 0.69 -16.22
CA MET A 164 6.49 0.86 -15.13
C MET A 164 6.41 2.31 -14.67
N ALA A 165 7.55 2.98 -14.48
CA ALA A 165 7.61 4.39 -14.12
C ALA A 165 6.89 5.27 -15.16
N ALA A 166 7.19 5.07 -16.45
CA ALA A 166 6.60 5.84 -17.53
C ALA A 166 5.08 5.64 -17.69
N SER A 167 4.54 4.50 -17.25
CA SER A 167 3.12 4.17 -17.37
C SER A 167 2.30 4.49 -16.11
N GLY A 168 2.96 4.77 -14.98
CA GLY A 168 2.31 4.89 -13.67
C GLY A 168 1.83 3.56 -13.09
N THR A 169 2.35 2.44 -13.59
CA THR A 169 2.07 1.09 -13.04
C THR A 169 2.67 0.99 -11.65
N ALA A 170 1.88 0.59 -10.66
CA ALA A 170 2.40 0.38 -9.31
C ALA A 170 3.25 -0.90 -9.20
N ALA A 171 4.36 -0.85 -8.46
CA ALA A 171 5.12 -2.01 -8.05
C ALA A 171 4.64 -2.47 -6.67
N ILE A 172 4.06 -3.66 -6.56
CA ILE A 172 3.69 -4.26 -5.27
C ILE A 172 4.83 -5.18 -4.83
N LEU A 173 5.59 -4.76 -3.82
CA LEU A 173 6.72 -5.51 -3.30
C LEU A 173 6.27 -6.39 -2.12
N LEU A 174 6.75 -7.64 -2.09
CA LEU A 174 6.27 -8.70 -1.21
C LEU A 174 7.41 -9.24 -0.33
N PRO A 175 7.95 -8.45 0.61
CA PRO A 175 9.17 -8.80 1.34
C PRO A 175 9.01 -10.03 2.25
N THR A 176 7.79 -10.36 2.67
CA THR A 176 7.46 -11.61 3.39
C THR A 176 7.76 -12.85 2.55
N THR A 177 7.36 -12.84 1.27
CA THR A 177 7.63 -13.94 0.34
C THR A 177 9.11 -14.06 0.05
N ALA A 178 9.78 -12.95 -0.28
CA ALA A 178 11.23 -12.93 -0.48
C ALA A 178 11.99 -13.47 0.75
N HIS A 179 11.54 -13.12 1.97
CA HIS A 179 12.13 -13.61 3.22
C HIS A 179 11.92 -15.11 3.43
N LEU A 180 10.67 -15.59 3.37
CA LEU A 180 10.31 -16.97 3.68
C LEU A 180 10.90 -17.94 2.66
N LEU A 181 10.92 -17.55 1.39
CA LEU A 181 11.48 -18.35 0.29
C LEU A 181 12.99 -18.14 0.09
N ARG A 182 13.59 -17.22 0.85
CA ARG A 182 15.02 -16.87 0.75
C ARG A 182 15.42 -16.45 -0.66
N LEU A 183 14.53 -15.72 -1.34
CA LEU A 183 14.80 -15.17 -2.67
C LEU A 183 15.75 -13.99 -2.55
N ARG A 184 16.38 -13.64 -3.68
CA ARG A 184 16.97 -12.31 -3.83
C ARG A 184 15.83 -11.29 -3.75
N PRO A 185 15.89 -10.28 -2.87
CA PRO A 185 14.83 -9.27 -2.81
C PRO A 185 14.75 -8.45 -4.11
N PRO A 186 13.57 -7.90 -4.46
CA PRO A 186 13.44 -7.00 -5.60
C PRO A 186 14.34 -5.77 -5.48
N PRO A 187 14.73 -5.14 -6.60
CA PRO A 187 15.60 -3.96 -6.62
C PRO A 187 14.84 -2.69 -6.17
N ALA A 188 14.28 -2.72 -4.96
CA ALA A 188 13.35 -1.72 -4.43
C ALA A 188 13.90 -0.29 -4.48
N ARG A 189 15.19 -0.09 -4.17
CA ARG A 189 15.81 1.23 -4.29
C ARG A 189 15.81 1.75 -5.73
N ALA A 190 16.11 0.91 -6.71
CA ALA A 190 16.08 1.30 -8.12
C ALA A 190 14.66 1.60 -8.58
N ILE A 191 13.68 0.79 -8.14
CA ILE A 191 12.25 1.00 -8.41
C ILE A 191 11.78 2.36 -7.85
N LEU A 192 12.09 2.66 -6.59
CA LEU A 192 11.77 3.93 -5.95
C LEU A 192 12.46 5.11 -6.66
N GLN A 193 13.77 5.00 -6.94
CA GLN A 193 14.54 6.06 -7.60
C GLN A 193 14.09 6.34 -9.03
N ALA A 194 13.53 5.34 -9.73
CA ALA A 194 12.96 5.51 -11.05
C ALA A 194 11.60 6.23 -11.03
N GLY A 195 11.02 6.48 -9.85
CA GLY A 195 9.70 7.09 -9.73
C GLY A 195 8.57 6.11 -10.02
N VAL A 196 8.73 4.82 -9.69
CA VAL A 196 7.61 3.87 -9.70
C VAL A 196 6.79 4.02 -8.41
N PRO A 197 5.46 4.07 -8.46
CA PRO A 197 4.64 4.01 -7.24
C PRO A 197 4.84 2.66 -6.55
N VAL A 198 5.46 2.64 -5.38
CA VAL A 198 5.70 1.41 -4.62
C VAL A 198 4.61 1.19 -3.58
N ALA A 199 4.01 0.00 -3.62
CA ALA A 199 3.08 -0.52 -2.63
C ALA A 199 3.68 -1.76 -1.94
N LEU A 200 3.19 -2.08 -0.74
CA LEU A 200 3.55 -3.29 -0.01
C LEU A 200 2.34 -4.20 0.16
N GLY A 201 2.58 -5.50 0.08
CA GLY A 201 1.57 -6.53 0.36
C GLY A 201 2.16 -7.65 1.23
N THR A 202 1.29 -8.35 1.96
CA THR A 202 1.72 -9.50 2.76
C THR A 202 1.98 -10.74 1.91
N ASP A 203 1.37 -10.79 0.72
CA ASP A 203 1.21 -12.02 -0.06
C ASP A 203 0.61 -13.15 0.76
N PHE A 204 -0.35 -12.82 1.65
CA PHE A 204 -0.94 -13.81 2.55
C PHE A 204 -1.47 -15.03 1.78
N ASN A 205 -0.79 -16.15 1.95
CA ASN A 205 -1.07 -17.40 1.26
C ASN A 205 -0.54 -18.60 2.09
N PRO A 206 -0.84 -19.85 1.73
CA PRO A 206 -0.39 -21.04 2.48
C PRO A 206 1.12 -21.13 2.70
N ASN A 207 1.91 -20.56 1.80
CA ASN A 207 3.37 -20.56 1.85
C ASN A 207 3.91 -19.33 2.60
N ALA A 208 3.30 -18.16 2.40
CA ALA A 208 3.58 -16.91 3.08
C ALA A 208 2.47 -16.57 4.08
N PHE A 209 2.44 -17.29 5.20
CA PHE A 209 1.38 -17.17 6.21
C PHE A 209 1.60 -15.95 7.14
N CYS A 210 1.54 -14.74 6.57
CA CYS A 210 1.65 -13.48 7.29
C CYS A 210 0.44 -12.58 6.97
N LEU A 211 -0.21 -12.04 8.00
CA LEU A 211 -1.30 -11.05 7.85
C LEU A 211 -0.92 -9.67 8.40
N SER A 212 0.33 -9.53 8.87
CA SER A 212 0.75 -8.37 9.66
C SER A 212 1.48 -7.36 8.79
N MET A 213 0.79 -6.29 8.39
CA MET A 213 1.41 -5.15 7.72
C MET A 213 2.58 -4.53 8.50
N PRO A 214 2.57 -4.44 9.84
CA PRO A 214 3.77 -4.02 10.59
C PRO A 214 4.99 -4.92 10.36
N ILE A 215 4.81 -6.24 10.21
CA ILE A 215 5.91 -7.16 9.85
C ILE A 215 6.37 -6.90 8.42
N VAL A 216 5.44 -6.71 7.48
CA VAL A 216 5.77 -6.36 6.08
C VAL A 216 6.60 -5.08 6.02
N MET A 217 6.19 -4.03 6.75
CA MET A 217 6.93 -2.76 6.84
C MET A 217 8.32 -2.95 7.45
N TYR A 218 8.44 -3.74 8.53
CA TYR A 218 9.73 -4.07 9.13
C TYR A 218 10.67 -4.76 8.12
N LEU A 219 10.18 -5.74 7.38
CA LEU A 219 10.95 -6.44 6.36
C LEU A 219 11.29 -5.52 5.17
N ALA A 220 10.39 -4.62 4.78
CA ALA A 220 10.68 -3.61 3.78
C ALA A 220 11.86 -2.71 4.19
N CYS A 221 11.89 -2.25 5.44
CA CYS A 221 13.00 -1.45 5.93
C CYS A 221 14.31 -2.24 6.00
N THR A 222 14.26 -3.48 6.47
CA THR A 222 15.48 -4.28 6.75
C THR A 222 16.02 -5.03 5.55
N MET A 223 15.18 -5.40 4.58
CA MET A 223 15.56 -6.19 3.41
C MET A 223 15.53 -5.39 2.11
N LEU A 224 14.64 -4.41 1.99
CA LEU A 224 14.47 -3.61 0.76
C LEU A 224 15.13 -2.22 0.85
N ALA A 225 15.76 -1.91 2.00
CA ALA A 225 16.37 -0.62 2.30
C ALA A 225 15.38 0.56 2.11
N MET A 226 14.12 0.33 2.44
CA MET A 226 13.11 1.39 2.51
C MET A 226 13.25 2.17 3.82
N THR A 227 12.93 3.46 3.82
CA THR A 227 12.75 4.22 5.07
C THR A 227 11.41 3.86 5.73
N PRO A 228 11.23 4.12 7.03
CA PRO A 228 9.93 3.95 7.69
C PRO A 228 8.80 4.74 6.99
N GLU A 229 9.11 5.94 6.49
CA GLU A 229 8.17 6.79 5.76
C GLU A 229 7.77 6.16 4.42
N GLU A 230 8.74 5.63 3.68
CA GLU A 230 8.49 4.87 2.45
C GLU A 230 7.61 3.65 2.71
N ALA A 231 7.93 2.88 3.74
CA ALA A 231 7.16 1.69 4.11
C ALA A 231 5.72 2.05 4.51
N LEU A 232 5.51 3.15 5.23
CA LEU A 232 4.19 3.61 5.63
C LEU A 232 3.37 4.06 4.41
N VAL A 233 3.94 4.87 3.52
CA VAL A 233 3.30 5.29 2.25
C VAL A 233 2.93 4.09 1.39
N ALA A 234 3.86 3.15 1.26
CA ALA A 234 3.68 1.93 0.49
C ALA A 234 2.59 1.01 1.08
N SER A 235 2.40 1.03 2.40
CA SER A 235 1.39 0.23 3.12
C SER A 235 0.06 0.95 3.31
N THR A 236 -0.13 2.13 2.73
CA THR A 236 -1.34 2.95 2.89
C THR A 236 -1.79 3.50 1.54
N ILE A 237 -1.38 4.71 1.15
CA ILE A 237 -1.92 5.35 -0.04
C ILE A 237 -1.46 4.69 -1.34
N ASN A 238 -0.21 4.26 -1.43
CA ASN A 238 0.26 3.63 -2.66
C ASN A 238 -0.34 2.22 -2.84
N ALA A 239 -0.57 1.50 -1.74
CA ALA A 239 -1.36 0.27 -1.76
C ALA A 239 -2.83 0.53 -2.12
N ALA A 240 -3.42 1.63 -1.64
CA ALA A 240 -4.76 2.03 -2.11
C ALA A 240 -4.76 2.37 -3.61
N TYR A 241 -3.70 3.02 -4.11
CA TYR A 241 -3.54 3.37 -5.52
C TYR A 241 -3.40 2.13 -6.42
N SER A 242 -2.60 1.13 -6.00
CA SER A 242 -2.44 -0.13 -6.73
C SER A 242 -3.73 -0.95 -6.80
N LEU A 243 -4.71 -0.65 -5.95
CA LEU A 243 -6.04 -1.26 -5.94
C LEU A 243 -7.13 -0.36 -6.55
N ASN A 244 -6.79 0.80 -7.11
CA ASN A 244 -7.74 1.80 -7.61
C ASN A 244 -8.73 2.31 -6.54
N MET A 245 -8.24 2.47 -5.30
CA MET A 245 -9.01 2.87 -4.12
C MET A 245 -8.46 4.13 -3.43
N SER A 246 -7.42 4.78 -3.96
CA SER A 246 -6.77 5.93 -3.31
C SER A 246 -7.63 7.21 -3.22
N ASP A 247 -8.72 7.27 -3.98
CA ASP A 247 -9.75 8.31 -3.83
C ASP A 247 -10.64 8.08 -2.60
N ARG A 248 -10.61 6.87 -2.01
CA ARG A 248 -11.48 6.46 -0.90
C ARG A 248 -10.73 6.15 0.40
N VAL A 249 -9.58 5.48 0.35
CA VAL A 249 -8.82 5.02 1.54
C VAL A 249 -7.33 5.36 1.44
N GLY A 250 -6.56 5.02 2.48
CA GLY A 250 -5.10 5.13 2.50
C GLY A 250 -4.54 6.48 2.93
N ALA A 251 -5.39 7.45 3.31
CA ALA A 251 -4.94 8.73 3.85
C ALA A 251 -6.01 9.40 4.73
N ILE A 252 -5.55 10.27 5.64
CA ILE A 252 -6.41 11.10 6.50
C ILE A 252 -6.70 12.40 5.75
N THR A 253 -7.82 12.45 5.03
CA THR A 253 -8.24 13.64 4.28
C THR A 253 -9.75 13.74 4.22
N VAL A 254 -10.29 14.95 4.22
CA VAL A 254 -11.73 15.18 4.09
C VAL A 254 -12.27 14.50 2.83
N GLY A 255 -13.39 13.80 2.97
CA GLY A 255 -14.07 13.05 1.91
C GLY A 255 -13.69 11.57 1.82
N ARG A 256 -12.53 11.16 2.38
CA ARG A 256 -12.11 9.76 2.43
C ARG A 256 -12.80 9.00 3.57
N GLN A 257 -12.86 7.69 3.44
CA GLN A 257 -13.32 6.79 4.49
C GLN A 257 -12.36 6.82 5.69
N ALA A 258 -12.92 6.84 6.89
CA ALA A 258 -12.21 6.94 8.16
C ALA A 258 -11.71 5.57 8.66
N ASP A 259 -10.95 4.88 7.82
CA ASP A 259 -10.20 3.68 8.20
C ASP A 259 -8.89 4.14 8.83
N LEU A 260 -8.75 3.98 10.15
CA LEU A 260 -7.70 4.59 10.96
C LEU A 260 -7.10 3.58 11.94
N VAL A 261 -5.82 3.74 12.27
CA VAL A 261 -5.16 3.02 13.36
C VAL A 261 -4.76 4.02 14.44
N VAL A 262 -5.15 3.74 15.68
CA VAL A 262 -4.72 4.48 16.86
C VAL A 262 -3.60 3.69 17.52
N LEU A 263 -2.40 4.27 17.54
CA LEU A 263 -1.22 3.70 18.15
C LEU A 263 -1.05 4.27 19.55
N ASP A 264 -0.93 3.37 20.52
CA ASP A 264 -0.53 3.69 21.89
C ASP A 264 1.00 3.80 21.94
N CYS A 265 1.53 4.93 21.48
CA CYS A 265 2.95 5.23 21.52
C CYS A 265 3.21 6.59 22.16
N ASP A 266 4.18 6.63 23.08
CA ASP A 266 4.57 7.85 23.80
C ASP A 266 5.35 8.84 22.93
N ARG A 267 5.82 8.38 21.76
CA ARG A 267 6.71 9.09 20.84
C ARG A 267 6.37 8.75 19.39
#